data_AF-A0A968I764-F1
#
_entry.id   AF-A0A968I764-F1
#
_cell.length_a   1.000
_cell.length_b   1.000
_cell.length_c   1.000
_cell.angle_alpha   90.00
_cell.angle_beta   90.00
_cell.angle_gamma   90.00
#
_symmetry.space_group_name_H-M   'P 1'
#
loop_
_entity.id
_entity.type
_entity.pdbx_description
1 polymer ?
#
loop_
_entity_poly.entity_id
_entity_poly.type
_entity_poly.pdbx_seq_one_letter_code
_entity_poly.pdbx_strand_id
1 'polypeptide(L)'
;MHFNYTSLFDLILWQVMTVGIFTMLLGYTVLVVAVWRGLSTNPVLAWGVRLGLLVTLIGLLQGMTMPAPTPAQLEALQSGKQVVMIGAHTVGSSSLTPDNGPGLPLLGWSTTHGDLRIGHFVGLHALQIIPLFALWLTRRRESWLTQKHRLTLLWTGAIGYLGLVILVTWQALRGQPLLNPDGLTLNALGILAATIVAIATITVTQAARASRGAQ
;
A
#
# COMPACT_ATOMS: atom_id res chain seq x y z
N MET A 1 -1.70 8.70 -12.56
CA MET A 1 -2.24 10.01 -12.90
C MET A 1 -1.22 10.64 -13.82
N HIS A 2 -1.58 10.92 -15.06
CA HIS A 2 -0.79 11.77 -15.95
C HIS A 2 -1.51 13.10 -16.10
N PHE A 3 -0.74 14.16 -16.33
CA PHE A 3 -1.31 15.49 -16.52
C PHE A 3 -0.78 16.02 -17.82
N ASN A 4 -1.71 16.49 -18.65
CA ASN A 4 -1.34 17.32 -19.77
C ASN A 4 -0.52 18.51 -19.23
N TYR A 5 0.46 18.96 -20.00
CA TYR A 5 1.32 20.07 -19.60
C TYR A 5 1.48 21.07 -20.75
N THR A 6 0.41 21.26 -21.52
CA THR A 6 0.47 21.95 -22.82
C THR A 6 -0.21 23.30 -22.84
N SER A 7 -1.15 23.55 -21.91
CA SER A 7 -1.91 24.79 -21.84
C SER A 7 -1.79 25.48 -20.47
N LEU A 8 -2.12 26.77 -20.40
CA LEU A 8 -2.21 27.50 -19.13
C LEU A 8 -3.23 26.85 -18.17
N PHE A 9 -4.33 26.33 -18.71
CA PHE A 9 -5.33 25.61 -17.92
C PHE A 9 -4.74 24.34 -17.29
N ASP A 10 -3.98 23.57 -18.04
CA ASP A 10 -3.30 22.37 -17.54
C ASP A 10 -2.34 22.68 -16.39
N LEU A 11 -1.58 23.77 -16.52
CA LEU A 11 -0.66 24.26 -15.49
C LEU A 11 -1.38 24.62 -14.19
N ILE A 12 -2.52 25.31 -14.30
CA ILE A 12 -3.34 25.70 -13.13
C ILE A 12 -3.88 24.44 -12.44
N LEU A 13 -4.44 23.49 -13.21
CA LEU A 13 -4.95 22.23 -12.66
C LEU A 13 -3.86 21.44 -11.93
N TRP A 14 -2.67 21.35 -12.53
CA TRP A 14 -1.52 20.69 -11.92
C TRP A 14 -1.13 21.33 -10.59
N GLN A 15 -1.10 22.67 -10.51
CA GLN A 15 -0.80 23.40 -9.28
C GLN A 15 -1.86 23.16 -8.20
N VAL A 16 -3.14 23.31 -8.55
CA VAL A 16 -4.26 23.09 -7.61
C VAL A 16 -4.22 21.69 -7.04
N MET A 17 -4.04 20.67 -7.89
CA MET A 17 -3.94 19.29 -7.44
C MET A 17 -2.71 19.09 -6.56
N THR A 18 -1.55 19.63 -6.94
CA THR A 18 -0.31 19.51 -6.15
C THR A 18 -0.53 20.06 -4.74
N VAL A 19 -1.09 21.26 -4.61
CA VAL A 19 -1.43 21.86 -3.32
C VAL A 19 -2.40 20.95 -2.55
N GLY A 20 -3.47 20.47 -3.20
CA GLY A 20 -4.43 19.55 -2.60
C GLY A 20 -3.82 18.26 -2.07
N ILE A 21 -2.89 17.64 -2.80
CA ILE A 21 -2.16 16.43 -2.39
C ILE A 21 -1.35 16.72 -1.11
N PHE A 22 -0.57 17.80 -1.09
CA PHE A 22 0.22 18.15 0.09
C PHE A 22 -0.64 18.53 1.30
N THR A 23 -1.76 19.24 1.09
CA THR A 23 -2.71 19.55 2.16
C THR A 23 -3.33 18.28 2.72
N MET A 24 -3.77 17.34 1.87
CA MET A 24 -4.34 16.07 2.30
C MET A 24 -3.30 15.23 3.05
N LEU A 25 -2.06 15.16 2.55
CA LEU A 25 -0.96 14.44 3.20
C LEU A 25 -0.63 15.02 4.58
N LEU A 26 -0.58 16.35 4.70
CA LEU A 26 -0.36 17.03 5.97
C LEU A 26 -1.50 16.73 6.95
N GLY A 27 -2.76 16.89 6.52
CA GLY A 27 -3.94 16.58 7.34
C GLY A 27 -3.95 15.13 7.81
N TYR A 28 -3.59 14.19 6.92
CA TYR A 28 -3.48 12.77 7.26
C TYR A 28 -2.36 12.50 8.27
N THR A 29 -1.21 13.16 8.12
CA THR A 29 -0.09 13.05 9.06
C THR A 29 -0.46 13.60 10.44
N VAL A 30 -1.18 14.73 10.49
CA VAL A 30 -1.72 15.28 11.73
C VAL A 30 -2.70 14.30 12.39
N LEU A 31 -3.58 13.67 11.61
CA LEU A 31 -4.51 12.64 12.10
C LEU A 31 -3.76 11.44 12.71
N VAL A 32 -2.73 10.93 12.02
CA VAL A 32 -1.87 9.85 12.54
C VAL A 32 -1.31 10.22 13.90
N VAL A 33 -0.73 11.41 14.03
CA VAL A 33 -0.14 11.91 15.28
C VAL A 33 -1.19 12.10 16.39
N ALA A 34 -2.36 12.67 16.06
CA ALA A 34 -3.44 12.88 17.00
C ALA A 34 -3.97 11.55 17.58
N VAL A 35 -4.23 10.58 16.71
CA VAL A 35 -4.67 9.22 17.09
C VAL A 35 -3.58 8.46 17.83
N TRP A 36 -2.31 8.73 17.53
CA TRP A 36 -1.20 8.16 18.30
C TRP A 36 -1.25 8.57 19.77
N ARG A 37 -1.58 9.85 20.03
CA ARG A 37 -1.68 10.45 21.36
C ARG A 37 -2.98 10.13 22.10
N GLY A 38 -4.08 9.88 21.37
CA GLY A 38 -5.39 9.62 21.98
C GLY A 38 -6.09 8.41 21.38
N LEU A 39 -6.13 7.29 22.13
CA LEU A 39 -6.95 6.11 21.84
C LEU A 39 -7.28 5.31 23.11
N SER A 40 -8.38 4.54 23.06
CA SER A 40 -9.17 4.03 24.20
C SER A 40 -8.77 2.67 24.80
N THR A 41 -9.62 2.22 25.72
CA THR A 41 -9.55 1.07 26.65
C THR A 41 -9.28 -0.32 26.06
N ASN A 42 -9.41 -0.54 24.74
CA ASN A 42 -9.09 -1.83 24.11
C ASN A 42 -7.77 -1.76 23.30
N PRO A 43 -6.68 -2.35 23.81
CA PRO A 43 -5.37 -2.28 23.15
C PRO A 43 -5.35 -2.84 21.72
N VAL A 44 -6.13 -3.89 21.43
CA VAL A 44 -6.14 -4.54 20.10
C VAL A 44 -6.74 -3.59 19.06
N LEU A 45 -7.89 -2.99 19.36
CA LEU A 45 -8.52 -2.04 18.43
C LEU A 45 -7.69 -0.77 18.28
N ALA A 46 -7.12 -0.26 19.38
CA ALA A 46 -6.25 0.91 19.35
C ALA A 46 -5.03 0.70 18.43
N TRP A 47 -4.35 -0.45 18.57
CA TRP A 47 -3.25 -0.80 17.67
C TRP A 47 -3.71 -1.04 16.23
N GLY A 48 -4.90 -1.61 16.02
CA GLY A 48 -5.44 -1.82 14.68
C GLY A 48 -5.61 -0.51 13.90
N VAL A 49 -6.17 0.51 14.54
CA VAL A 49 -6.31 1.85 13.95
C VAL A 49 -4.95 2.48 13.70
N ARG A 50 -4.03 2.45 14.69
CA ARG A 50 -2.68 3.01 14.54
C ARG A 50 -1.90 2.38 13.38
N LEU A 51 -1.93 1.06 13.27
CA LEU A 51 -1.24 0.33 12.20
C LEU A 51 -1.90 0.57 10.84
N GLY A 52 -3.23 0.58 10.78
CA GLY A 52 -3.98 0.94 9.56
C GLY A 52 -3.63 2.33 9.05
N LEU A 53 -3.56 3.31 9.96
CA LEU A 53 -3.15 4.68 9.64
C LEU A 53 -1.70 4.76 9.13
N LEU A 54 -0.76 4.08 9.80
CA LEU A 54 0.64 4.08 9.37
C LEU A 54 0.84 3.47 7.99
N VAL A 55 0.23 2.32 7.71
CA VAL A 55 0.39 1.65 6.41
C VAL A 55 -0.29 2.46 5.29
N THR A 56 -1.41 3.10 5.60
CA THR A 56 -2.07 4.01 4.64
C THR A 56 -1.21 5.24 4.36
N LEU A 57 -0.53 5.81 5.37
CA LEU A 57 0.43 6.89 5.17
C LEU A 57 1.56 6.46 4.23
N ILE A 58 2.06 5.22 4.35
CA ILE A 58 3.06 4.67 3.42
C ILE A 58 2.49 4.60 2.00
N GLY A 59 1.24 4.15 1.84
CA GLY A 59 0.55 4.17 0.54
C GLY A 59 0.42 5.58 -0.05
N LEU A 60 0.04 6.56 0.77
CA LEU A 60 -0.04 7.97 0.36
C LEU A 60 1.32 8.52 -0.08
N LEU A 61 2.38 8.27 0.70
CA LEU A 61 3.75 8.68 0.38
C LEU A 61 4.26 8.02 -0.90
N GLN A 62 3.94 6.74 -1.12
CA GLN A 62 4.27 6.08 -2.37
C GLN A 62 3.55 6.74 -3.55
N GLY A 63 2.33 7.24 -3.36
CA GLY A 63 1.59 8.00 -4.37
C GLY A 63 2.36 9.22 -4.90
N MET A 64 3.22 9.82 -4.08
CA MET A 64 4.05 10.98 -4.45
C MET A 64 5.10 10.68 -5.52
N THR A 65 5.35 9.40 -5.84
CA THR A 65 6.32 9.03 -6.88
C THR A 65 5.75 9.09 -8.29
N MET A 66 4.44 8.97 -8.47
CA MET A 66 3.81 8.91 -9.81
C MET A 66 3.79 10.25 -10.56
N PRO A 67 3.62 11.41 -9.89
CA PRO A 67 3.68 12.71 -10.58
C PRO A 67 5.09 13.10 -11.04
N ALA A 68 6.14 12.41 -10.56
CA ALA A 68 7.52 12.72 -10.94
C ALA A 68 7.80 12.33 -12.41
N PRO A 69 8.53 13.15 -13.20
CA PRO A 69 8.91 12.80 -14.55
C PRO A 69 9.68 11.47 -14.60
N THR A 70 9.36 10.62 -15.56
CA THR A 70 10.15 9.42 -15.85
C THR A 70 11.53 9.79 -16.40
N PRO A 71 12.54 8.91 -16.36
CA PRO A 71 13.84 9.16 -16.97
C PRO A 71 13.75 9.55 -18.46
N ALA A 72 12.88 8.87 -19.23
CA ALA A 72 12.66 9.18 -20.64
C ALA A 72 12.02 10.57 -20.86
N GLN A 73 11.08 10.95 -19.99
CA GLN A 73 10.48 12.29 -20.02
C GLN A 73 11.51 13.37 -19.64
N LEU A 74 12.36 13.11 -18.63
CA LEU A 74 13.40 14.03 -18.21
C LEU A 74 14.44 14.25 -19.31
N GLU A 75 14.91 13.19 -19.97
CA GLU A 75 15.83 13.27 -21.11
C GLU A 75 15.19 14.04 -22.27
N ALA A 76 13.91 13.76 -22.58
CA ALA A 76 13.18 14.49 -23.61
C ALA A 76 13.10 16.00 -23.30
N LEU A 77 12.76 16.37 -22.07
CA LEU A 77 12.73 17.77 -21.62
C LEU A 77 14.11 18.45 -21.74
N GLN A 78 15.19 17.76 -21.36
CA GLN A 78 16.56 18.28 -21.46
C GLN A 78 17.01 18.47 -22.91
N SER A 79 16.56 17.60 -23.83
CA SER A 79 16.83 17.71 -25.26
C SER A 79 15.95 18.74 -25.99
N GLY A 80 15.10 19.48 -25.27
CA GLY A 80 14.17 20.46 -25.85
C GLY A 80 13.00 19.84 -26.60
N LYS A 81 12.77 18.52 -26.48
CA LYS A 81 11.60 17.87 -27.05
C LYS A 81 10.35 18.28 -26.27
N GLN A 82 9.27 18.50 -26.99
CA GLN A 82 7.98 18.69 -26.36
C GLN A 82 7.51 17.39 -25.71
N VAL A 83 7.16 17.48 -24.44
CA VAL A 83 6.56 16.40 -23.67
C VAL A 83 5.12 16.80 -23.37
N VAL A 84 4.17 16.01 -23.89
CA VAL A 84 2.73 16.32 -23.79
C VAL A 84 2.18 16.02 -22.38
N MET A 85 2.79 15.06 -21.68
CA MET A 85 2.37 14.60 -20.35
C MET A 85 3.55 14.36 -19.40
N ILE A 86 3.42 14.81 -18.15
CA ILE A 86 4.45 14.60 -17.10
C ILE A 86 3.93 13.61 -16.06
N GLY A 87 4.84 12.76 -15.58
CA GLY A 87 4.54 11.70 -14.63
C GLY A 87 4.13 10.41 -15.32
N ALA A 88 4.15 9.33 -14.56
CA ALA A 88 3.64 8.03 -14.96
C ALA A 88 3.35 7.17 -13.73
N HIS A 89 2.34 6.30 -13.83
CA HIS A 89 2.21 5.18 -12.90
C HIS A 89 2.77 3.88 -13.48
N THR A 90 2.92 3.81 -14.80
CA THR A 90 3.46 2.65 -15.51
C THR A 90 4.98 2.70 -15.51
N VAL A 91 5.62 1.59 -15.13
CA VAL A 91 7.08 1.47 -14.98
C VAL A 91 7.62 0.42 -15.93
N GLY A 92 8.79 0.66 -16.54
CA GLY A 92 9.46 -0.25 -17.47
C GLY A 92 9.07 -0.05 -18.94
N SER A 93 8.19 0.90 -19.24
CA SER A 93 7.89 1.32 -20.62
C SER A 93 8.94 2.31 -21.12
N SER A 94 9.38 2.16 -22.37
CA SER A 94 10.26 3.11 -23.07
C SER A 94 9.50 4.25 -23.75
N SER A 95 8.16 4.25 -23.69
CA SER A 95 7.31 5.28 -24.29
C SER A 95 7.38 6.60 -23.50
N LEU A 96 7.25 7.73 -24.21
CA LEU A 96 6.99 9.04 -23.58
C LEU A 96 5.58 9.15 -22.98
N THR A 97 4.70 8.20 -23.33
CA THR A 97 3.34 8.06 -22.79
C THR A 97 3.14 6.67 -22.16
N PRO A 98 3.85 6.33 -21.06
CA PRO A 98 3.85 4.99 -20.48
C PRO A 98 2.46 4.45 -20.12
N ASP A 99 1.55 5.35 -19.75
CA ASP A 99 0.23 5.04 -19.21
C ASP A 99 -0.83 4.72 -20.29
N ASN A 100 -0.52 4.89 -21.58
CA ASN A 100 -1.46 4.67 -22.69
C ASN A 100 -1.51 3.20 -23.20
N GLY A 101 -0.86 2.28 -22.49
CA GLY A 101 -0.84 0.85 -22.86
C GLY A 101 -2.11 0.08 -22.45
N PRO A 102 -2.21 -1.21 -22.82
CA PRO A 102 -3.29 -2.08 -22.37
C PRO A 102 -3.36 -2.17 -20.84
N GLY A 103 -4.57 -2.20 -20.30
CA GLY A 103 -4.80 -2.26 -18.87
C GLY A 103 -5.99 -3.13 -18.48
N LEU A 104 -6.05 -3.51 -17.19
CA LEU A 104 -7.14 -4.30 -16.64
C LEU A 104 -8.48 -3.57 -16.78
N PRO A 105 -9.59 -4.28 -17.04
CA PRO A 105 -10.92 -3.68 -16.99
C PRO A 105 -11.18 -2.98 -15.66
N LEU A 106 -11.87 -1.84 -15.69
CA LEU A 106 -12.24 -1.00 -14.55
C LEU A 106 -11.09 -0.27 -13.83
N LEU A 107 -9.98 -0.96 -13.55
CA LEU A 107 -8.85 -0.41 -12.80
C LEU A 107 -7.85 0.30 -13.70
N GLY A 108 -7.76 -0.13 -14.97
CA GLY A 108 -6.82 0.36 -15.95
C GLY A 108 -5.36 0.01 -15.65
N TRP A 109 -5.07 -0.84 -14.67
CA TRP A 109 -3.70 -1.21 -14.31
C TRP A 109 -2.98 -1.89 -15.47
N SER A 110 -1.75 -1.50 -15.76
CA SER A 110 -1.01 -2.06 -16.90
C SER A 110 -0.96 -3.58 -16.87
N THR A 111 -1.28 -4.22 -18.00
CA THR A 111 -1.20 -5.68 -18.15
C THR A 111 0.13 -6.14 -18.75
N THR A 112 0.95 -5.22 -19.23
CA THR A 112 2.22 -5.51 -19.91
C THR A 112 3.44 -4.98 -19.17
N HIS A 113 3.25 -4.04 -18.24
CA HIS A 113 4.30 -3.37 -17.48
C HIS A 113 3.93 -3.28 -16.00
N GLY A 114 4.87 -2.86 -15.15
CA GLY A 114 4.60 -2.58 -13.74
C GLY A 114 3.68 -1.37 -13.57
N ASP A 115 2.81 -1.39 -12.56
CA ASP A 115 1.89 -0.29 -12.27
C ASP A 115 1.90 0.10 -10.78
N LEU A 116 2.43 1.29 -10.49
CA LEU A 116 2.56 1.82 -9.14
C LEU A 116 1.21 2.08 -8.46
N ARG A 117 0.11 2.20 -9.21
CA ARG A 117 -1.24 2.36 -8.62
C ARG A 117 -1.64 1.15 -7.80
N ILE A 118 -1.10 -0.03 -8.08
CA ILE A 118 -1.43 -1.24 -7.33
C ILE A 118 -0.94 -1.10 -5.89
N GLY A 119 0.35 -0.77 -5.69
CA GLY A 119 0.92 -0.53 -4.37
C GLY A 119 0.20 0.60 -3.63
N HIS A 120 -0.12 1.68 -4.34
CA HIS A 120 -0.83 2.82 -3.78
C HIS A 120 -2.23 2.41 -3.31
N PHE A 121 -2.99 1.76 -4.19
CA PHE A 121 -4.35 1.28 -3.92
C PHE A 121 -4.37 0.36 -2.71
N VAL A 122 -3.52 -0.68 -2.69
CA VAL A 122 -3.44 -1.62 -1.56
C VAL A 122 -3.01 -0.88 -0.30
N GLY A 123 -2.04 0.04 -0.38
CA GLY A 123 -1.63 0.87 0.76
C GLY A 123 -2.79 1.69 1.34
N LEU A 124 -3.57 2.36 0.49
CA LEU A 124 -4.73 3.16 0.90
C LEU A 124 -5.82 2.34 1.59
N HIS A 125 -5.98 1.07 1.23
CA HIS A 125 -7.00 0.20 1.80
C HIS A 125 -6.63 -0.37 3.18
N ALA A 126 -5.43 -0.08 3.69
CA ALA A 126 -4.98 -0.56 4.99
C ALA A 126 -5.83 -0.01 6.15
N LEU A 127 -6.32 1.23 6.04
CA LEU A 127 -7.17 1.85 7.06
C LEU A 127 -8.54 1.18 7.17
N GLN A 128 -9.01 0.50 6.12
CA GLN A 128 -10.22 -0.30 6.15
C GLN A 128 -9.89 -1.70 6.68
N ILE A 129 -8.85 -2.34 6.13
CA ILE A 129 -8.60 -3.77 6.36
C ILE A 129 -8.04 -4.05 7.76
N ILE A 130 -7.02 -3.31 8.20
CA ILE A 130 -6.33 -3.59 9.47
C ILE A 130 -7.24 -3.32 10.69
N PRO A 131 -8.00 -2.21 10.76
CA PRO A 131 -8.94 -1.99 11.85
C PRO A 131 -10.11 -2.98 11.85
N LEU A 132 -10.62 -3.37 10.68
CA LEU A 132 -11.64 -4.43 10.60
C LEU A 132 -11.11 -5.78 11.09
N PHE A 133 -9.86 -6.10 10.79
CA PHE A 133 -9.20 -7.30 11.32
C PHE A 133 -9.04 -7.23 12.84
N ALA A 134 -8.62 -6.09 13.39
CA ALA A 134 -8.55 -5.88 14.84
C ALA A 134 -9.94 -5.99 15.50
N LEU A 135 -10.98 -5.45 14.86
CA LEU A 135 -12.36 -5.55 15.32
C LEU A 135 -12.86 -7.01 15.31
N TRP A 136 -12.52 -7.77 14.27
CA TRP A 136 -12.81 -9.20 14.22
C TRP A 136 -12.11 -9.97 15.35
N LEU A 137 -10.82 -9.68 15.62
CA LEU A 137 -10.06 -10.29 16.73
C LEU A 137 -10.65 -9.96 18.10
N THR A 138 -11.12 -8.73 18.30
CA THR A 138 -11.75 -8.32 19.58
C THR A 138 -13.10 -8.98 19.82
N ARG A 139 -13.85 -9.31 18.75
CA ARG A 139 -15.15 -10.00 18.83
C ARG A 139 -15.07 -11.51 19.04
N ARG A 140 -13.87 -12.10 18.97
CA ARG A 140 -13.62 -13.50 19.31
C ARG A 140 -13.96 -13.77 20.78
N ARG A 141 -14.88 -14.71 21.02
CA ARG A 141 -15.38 -15.12 22.36
C ARG A 141 -14.57 -16.26 22.97
N GLU A 142 -13.64 -16.80 22.20
CA GLU A 142 -12.73 -17.86 22.57
C GLU A 142 -11.84 -17.38 23.74
N SER A 143 -12.12 -17.87 24.95
CA SER A 143 -11.42 -17.49 26.18
C SER A 143 -9.93 -17.85 26.16
N TRP A 144 -9.54 -18.84 25.35
CA TRP A 144 -8.14 -19.25 25.16
C TRP A 144 -7.34 -18.26 24.29
N LEU A 145 -7.99 -17.41 23.50
CA LEU A 145 -7.36 -16.31 22.76
C LEU A 145 -7.19 -15.08 23.68
N THR A 146 -6.16 -15.12 24.52
CA THR A 146 -5.76 -13.98 25.36
C THR A 146 -5.49 -12.71 24.54
N GLN A 147 -5.49 -11.55 25.20
CA GLN A 147 -5.14 -10.27 24.57
C GLN A 147 -3.76 -10.32 23.89
N LYS A 148 -2.78 -11.01 24.48
CA LYS A 148 -1.44 -11.17 23.90
C LYS A 148 -1.51 -11.88 22.56
N HIS A 149 -2.23 -13.00 22.46
CA HIS A 149 -2.39 -13.73 21.20
C HIS A 149 -3.09 -12.88 20.13
N ARG A 150 -4.13 -12.12 20.51
CA ARG A 150 -4.82 -11.20 19.58
C ARG A 150 -3.90 -10.11 19.08
N LEU A 151 -3.08 -9.51 19.94
CA LEU A 151 -2.08 -8.52 19.53
C LEU A 151 -1.03 -9.14 18.61
N THR A 152 -0.51 -10.33 18.91
CA THR A 152 0.42 -11.03 18.01
C THR A 152 -0.19 -11.25 16.64
N LEU A 153 -1.42 -11.78 16.56
CA LEU A 153 -2.11 -11.99 15.29
C LEU A 153 -2.34 -10.68 14.52
N LEU A 154 -2.74 -9.61 15.23
CA LEU A 154 -2.91 -8.29 14.64
C LEU A 154 -1.62 -7.76 14.03
N TRP A 155 -0.52 -7.80 14.79
CA TRP A 155 0.79 -7.34 14.31
C TRP A 155 1.30 -8.19 13.15
N THR A 156 1.14 -9.52 13.21
CA THR A 156 1.47 -10.42 12.09
C THR A 156 0.68 -10.05 10.84
N GLY A 157 -0.63 -9.81 10.97
CA GLY A 157 -1.48 -9.39 9.86
C GLY A 157 -1.09 -8.02 9.30
N ALA A 158 -0.85 -7.04 10.17
CA ALA A 158 -0.46 -5.68 9.76
C ALA A 158 0.92 -5.62 9.09
N ILE A 159 1.92 -6.32 9.65
CA ILE A 159 3.25 -6.43 9.04
C ILE A 159 3.17 -7.21 7.72
N GLY A 160 2.37 -8.27 7.68
CA GLY A 160 2.12 -9.03 6.45
C GLY A 160 1.48 -8.17 5.36
N TYR A 161 0.50 -7.34 5.73
CA TYR A 161 -0.16 -6.40 4.82
C TYR A 161 0.81 -5.32 4.32
N LEU A 162 1.63 -4.75 5.21
CA LEU A 162 2.70 -3.84 4.80
C LEU A 162 3.70 -4.52 3.86
N GLY A 163 4.07 -5.76 4.16
CA GLY A 163 4.91 -6.59 3.29
C GLY A 163 4.30 -6.78 1.90
N LEU A 164 2.98 -6.98 1.82
CA LEU A 164 2.25 -7.05 0.54
C LEU A 164 2.33 -5.71 -0.21
N VAL A 165 2.08 -4.58 0.45
CA VAL A 165 2.21 -3.24 -0.15
C VAL A 165 3.60 -3.02 -0.72
N ILE A 166 4.64 -3.36 0.05
CA ILE A 166 6.04 -3.26 -0.37
C ILE A 166 6.30 -4.19 -1.56
N LEU A 167 5.84 -5.44 -1.51
CA LEU A 167 6.08 -6.44 -2.53
C LEU A 167 5.46 -6.03 -3.87
N VAL A 168 4.19 -5.62 -3.90
CA VAL A 168 3.53 -5.22 -5.16
C VAL A 168 4.08 -3.90 -5.69
N THR A 169 4.52 -2.99 -4.82
CA THR A 169 5.25 -1.78 -5.22
C THR A 169 6.60 -2.14 -5.84
N TRP A 170 7.34 -3.06 -5.23
CA TRP A 170 8.63 -3.52 -5.71
C TRP A 170 8.54 -4.33 -7.01
N GLN A 171 7.50 -5.14 -7.18
CA GLN A 171 7.16 -5.77 -8.45
C GLN A 171 6.92 -4.72 -9.54
N ALA A 172 6.10 -3.70 -9.25
CA ALA A 172 5.84 -2.61 -10.18
C ALA A 172 7.13 -1.84 -10.54
N LEU A 173 7.98 -1.53 -9.55
CA LEU A 173 9.26 -0.84 -9.78
C LEU A 173 10.24 -1.63 -10.65
N ARG A 174 10.13 -2.97 -10.70
CA ARG A 174 10.87 -3.82 -11.64
C ARG A 174 10.23 -3.89 -13.04
N GLY A 175 9.19 -3.11 -13.28
CA GLY A 175 8.47 -3.08 -14.56
C GLY A 175 7.64 -4.34 -14.83
N GLN A 176 7.37 -5.16 -13.81
CA GLN A 176 6.64 -6.42 -14.00
C GLN A 176 5.14 -6.22 -13.89
N PRO A 177 4.35 -6.69 -14.88
CA PRO A 177 2.90 -6.67 -14.78
C PRO A 177 2.41 -7.55 -13.62
N LEU A 178 1.29 -7.14 -13.01
CA LEU A 178 0.72 -7.81 -11.84
C LEU A 178 0.46 -9.31 -12.08
N LEU A 179 -0.10 -9.62 -13.25
CA LEU A 179 -0.60 -10.95 -13.59
C LEU A 179 0.45 -11.85 -14.26
N ASN A 180 1.66 -11.36 -14.51
CA ASN A 180 2.77 -12.17 -15.02
C ASN A 180 4.05 -11.87 -14.22
N PRO A 181 4.07 -12.20 -12.91
CA PRO A 181 5.23 -12.02 -12.05
C PRO A 181 6.33 -13.03 -12.38
N ASP A 182 7.59 -12.64 -12.19
CA ASP A 182 8.71 -13.56 -12.29
C ASP A 182 8.82 -14.53 -11.08
N GLY A 183 9.68 -15.54 -11.21
CA GLY A 183 9.93 -16.50 -10.14
C GLY A 183 10.43 -15.86 -8.83
N LEU A 184 11.19 -14.76 -8.92
CA LEU A 184 11.68 -14.05 -7.74
C LEU A 184 10.53 -13.40 -6.95
N THR A 185 9.57 -12.78 -7.65
CA THR A 185 8.36 -12.19 -7.07
C THR A 185 7.50 -13.27 -6.42
N LEU A 186 7.29 -14.38 -7.12
CA LEU A 186 6.50 -15.50 -6.62
C LEU A 186 7.14 -16.12 -5.38
N ASN A 187 8.47 -16.27 -5.36
CA ASN A 187 9.21 -16.76 -4.20
C ASN A 187 9.08 -15.79 -3.01
N ALA A 188 9.25 -14.48 -3.24
CA ALA A 188 9.06 -13.47 -2.19
C ALA A 188 7.64 -13.49 -1.61
N LEU A 189 6.63 -13.64 -2.47
CA LEU A 189 5.23 -13.77 -2.04
C LEU A 189 5.00 -15.06 -1.25
N GLY A 190 5.54 -16.18 -1.72
CA GLY A 190 5.47 -17.47 -1.06
C GLY A 190 6.11 -17.44 0.34
N ILE A 191 7.29 -16.84 0.47
CA ILE A 191 7.99 -16.68 1.75
C ILE A 191 7.16 -15.80 2.70
N LEU A 192 6.65 -14.67 2.21
CA LEU A 192 5.80 -13.77 2.99
C LEU A 192 4.56 -14.51 3.51
N ALA A 193 3.82 -15.19 2.63
CA ALA A 193 2.63 -15.95 2.98
C ALA A 193 2.93 -17.09 3.96
N ALA A 194 3.97 -17.89 3.70
CA ALA A 194 4.38 -18.99 4.56
C ALA A 194 4.75 -18.49 5.96
N THR A 195 5.45 -17.35 6.07
CA THR A 195 5.84 -16.75 7.34
C THR A 195 4.62 -16.29 8.15
N ILE A 196 3.68 -15.60 7.50
CA ILE A 196 2.42 -15.15 8.13
C ILE A 196 1.63 -16.36 8.64
N VAL A 197 1.45 -17.39 7.80
CA VAL A 197 0.70 -18.60 8.16
C VAL A 197 1.39 -19.36 9.29
N ALA A 198 2.72 -19.50 9.25
CA ALA A 198 3.46 -20.18 10.30
C ALA A 198 3.30 -19.47 11.65
N ILE A 199 3.50 -18.15 11.70
CA ILE A 199 3.36 -17.37 12.95
C ILE A 199 1.92 -17.43 13.48
N ALA A 200 0.92 -17.27 12.60
CA ALA A 200 -0.48 -17.35 12.99
C ALA A 200 -0.84 -18.73 13.55
N THR A 201 -0.39 -19.80 12.89
CA THR A 201 -0.62 -21.19 13.31
C THR A 201 0.05 -21.48 14.65
N ILE A 202 1.31 -21.07 14.83
CA ILE A 202 2.04 -21.21 16.10
C ILE A 202 1.29 -20.48 17.21
N THR A 203 0.85 -19.23 16.96
CA THR A 203 0.14 -18.42 17.95
C THR A 203 -1.18 -19.07 18.38
N VAL A 204 -1.97 -19.57 17.41
CA VAL A 204 -3.25 -20.23 17.68
C VAL A 204 -3.05 -21.56 18.39
N THR A 205 -2.07 -22.37 17.97
CA THR A 205 -1.81 -23.69 18.58
C THR A 205 -1.26 -23.57 19.99
N GLN A 206 -0.38 -22.59 20.26
CA GLN A 206 0.09 -22.29 21.62
C GLN A 206 -1.06 -21.85 22.52
N ALA A 207 -1.93 -20.97 22.03
CA ALA A 207 -3.09 -20.51 22.77
C ALA A 207 -4.04 -21.67 23.13
N ALA A 208 -4.30 -22.58 22.19
CA ALA A 208 -5.15 -23.75 22.40
C ALA A 208 -4.51 -24.83 23.30
N ARG A 209 -3.18 -24.98 23.31
CA ARG A 209 -2.49 -25.91 24.21
C ARG A 209 -2.47 -25.41 25.64
N ALA A 210 -2.21 -24.11 25.83
CA ALA A 210 -2.18 -23.48 27.15
C ALA A 210 -3.54 -23.59 27.87
N SER A 211 -4.66 -23.55 27.13
CA SER A 211 -5.98 -23.73 27.73
C SER A 211 -6.30 -25.17 28.13
N ARG A 212 -5.75 -26.17 27.44
CA ARG A 212 -5.94 -27.60 27.76
C ARG A 212 -5.13 -28.06 28.97
N GLY A 213 -3.95 -27.50 29.19
CA GLY A 213 -3.11 -27.84 30.36
C GLY A 213 -3.52 -27.16 31.66
N ALA A 214 -4.50 -26.24 31.62
CA ALA A 214 -5.04 -25.54 32.78
C ALA A 214 -6.38 -26.11 33.28
N GLN A 215 -6.89 -27.17 32.62
CA GLN A 215 -8.05 -27.96 33.02
C GLN A 215 -7.58 -29.27 33.63
#